data_AF-A0A6I2J6W5-F1
#
_entry.id   AF-A0A6I2J6W5-F1
#
_cell.length_a   1.000
_cell.length_b   1.000
_cell.length_c   1.000
_cell.angle_alpha   90.00
_cell.angle_beta   90.00
_cell.angle_gamma   90.00
#
_symmetry.space_group_name_H-M   'P 1'
#
loop_
_entity.id
_entity.type
_entity.pdbx_description
1 polymer ?
#
loop_
_entity_poly.entity_id
_entity_poly.type
_entity_poly.pdbx_seq_one_letter_code
_entity_poly.pdbx_strand_id
1 'polypeptide(L)'
;MVSFVNLISGKWAIPILYRLMVIDEPVRFSDLQRAVHPITQKELTRQLRQFESRRLLTRQVFAEVPPRVEYQITELGKSLRPTLDSLADWMRENSGQLRE
;
A
#
# COMPACT_ATOMS: atom_id res chain seq x y z
N MET A 1 1.26 -17.85 -8.04
CA MET A 1 0.87 -16.63 -8.79
C MET A 1 -0.50 -16.10 -8.41
N VAL A 2 -1.59 -16.88 -8.46
CA VAL A 2 -2.96 -16.39 -8.18
C VAL A 2 -3.10 -15.69 -6.81
N SER A 3 -2.47 -16.22 -5.76
CA SER A 3 -2.49 -15.60 -4.43
C SER A 3 -1.80 -14.23 -4.34
N PHE A 4 -0.78 -14.02 -5.18
CA PHE A 4 -0.10 -12.73 -5.32
C PHE A 4 -0.96 -11.76 -6.12
N VAL A 5 -1.56 -12.20 -7.22
CA VAL A 5 -2.52 -11.38 -7.97
C VAL A 5 -3.65 -10.92 -7.04
N ASN A 6 -4.21 -11.80 -6.21
CA ASN A 6 -5.23 -11.42 -5.22
C ASN A 6 -4.72 -10.50 -4.09
N LEU A 7 -3.39 -10.42 -3.88
CA LEU A 7 -2.79 -9.47 -2.95
C LEU A 7 -2.73 -8.06 -3.55
N ILE A 8 -2.22 -7.97 -4.78
CA ILE A 8 -1.92 -6.70 -5.45
C ILE A 8 -3.02 -6.27 -6.42
N SER A 9 -4.10 -7.05 -6.55
CA SER A 9 -5.22 -6.76 -7.44
C SER A 9 -5.94 -5.48 -7.04
N GLY A 10 -6.37 -4.75 -8.06
CA GLY A 10 -7.15 -3.53 -7.90
C GLY A 10 -6.29 -2.27 -7.91
N LYS A 11 -6.96 -1.15 -8.15
CA LYS A 11 -6.34 0.16 -8.41
C LYS A 11 -5.43 0.67 -7.27
N TRP A 12 -5.67 0.25 -6.03
CA TRP A 12 -5.10 0.90 -4.84
C TRP A 12 -4.03 0.11 -4.12
N ALA A 13 -3.90 -1.19 -4.38
CA ALA A 13 -3.01 -2.02 -3.58
C ALA A 13 -1.54 -1.60 -3.72
N ILE A 14 -1.09 -1.44 -4.97
CA ILE A 14 0.29 -1.02 -5.29
C ILE A 14 0.57 0.42 -4.79
N PRO A 15 -0.26 1.44 -5.09
CA PRO A 15 -0.03 2.80 -4.60
C PRO A 15 0.10 2.91 -3.07
N ILE A 16 -0.74 2.20 -2.30
CA ILE A 16 -0.68 2.22 -0.83
C ILE A 16 0.63 1.60 -0.34
N LEU A 17 0.97 0.40 -0.82
CA LEU A 17 2.19 -0.30 -0.39
C LEU A 17 3.44 0.49 -0.78
N TYR A 18 3.52 0.98 -2.01
CA TYR A 18 4.64 1.78 -2.48
C TYR A 18 4.80 3.07 -1.65
N ARG A 19 3.70 3.75 -1.33
CA ARG A 19 3.74 4.96 -0.49
C ARG A 19 4.28 4.67 0.91
N LEU A 20 3.83 3.57 1.54
CA LEU A 20 4.33 3.16 2.86
C LEU A 20 5.82 2.75 2.80
N MET A 21 6.27 2.11 1.73
CA MET A 21 7.69 1.79 1.53
C MET A 21 8.58 3.02 1.33
N VAL A 22 8.07 4.05 0.64
CA VAL A 22 8.81 5.30 0.40
C VAL A 22 8.92 6.13 1.67
N ILE A 23 7.87 6.17 2.49
CA ILE A 23 7.89 6.93 3.75
C ILE A 23 8.75 6.21 4.79
N ASP A 24 8.67 4.88 4.86
CA ASP A 24 9.39 4.01 5.81
C ASP A 24 9.34 4.41 7.30
N GLU A 25 8.27 5.13 7.68
CA GLU A 25 7.99 5.58 9.03
C GLU A 25 6.50 5.34 9.35
N PRO A 26 6.09 5.34 10.62
CA PRO A 26 4.66 5.26 10.97
C PRO A 26 3.85 6.42 10.38
N VAL A 27 2.76 6.10 9.67
CA VAL A 27 1.91 7.08 8.98
C VAL A 27 0.48 7.02 9.52
N ARG A 28 -0.08 8.19 9.84
CA ARG A 28 -1.49 8.30 10.24
C ARG A 28 -2.43 8.01 9.06
N PHE A 29 -3.62 7.48 9.37
CA PHE A 29 -4.63 7.18 8.35
C PHE A 29 -4.94 8.37 7.42
N SER A 30 -5.15 9.56 8.00
CA SER A 30 -5.50 10.77 7.25
C SER A 30 -4.40 11.20 6.27
N ASP A 31 -3.15 11.08 6.69
CA ASP A 31 -2.01 11.50 5.88
C ASP A 31 -1.76 10.51 4.74
N LEU A 32 -1.92 9.21 5.03
CA LEU A 32 -1.91 8.19 4.00
C LEU A 32 -3.06 8.39 3.00
N GLN A 33 -4.29 8.65 3.47
CA GLN A 33 -5.43 8.90 2.60
C GLN A 33 -5.23 10.09 1.66
N ARG A 34 -4.68 11.20 2.18
CA ARG A 34 -4.32 12.37 1.37
C ARG A 34 -3.25 12.03 0.34
N ALA A 35 -2.25 11.25 0.74
CA ALA A 35 -1.17 10.84 -0.14
C ALA A 35 -1.59 9.91 -1.29
N VAL A 36 -2.67 9.13 -1.12
CA VAL A 36 -3.20 8.21 -2.13
C VAL A 36 -4.58 8.64 -2.66
N HIS A 37 -4.88 9.95 -2.65
CA HIS A 37 -6.10 10.49 -3.26
C HIS A 37 -6.18 10.12 -4.76
N PRO A 38 -7.37 9.86 -5.35
CA PRO A 38 -8.74 9.95 -4.81
C PRO A 38 -9.30 8.70 -4.10
N ILE A 39 -8.50 7.93 -3.35
CA ILE A 39 -9.04 6.77 -2.63
C ILE A 39 -10.12 7.17 -1.61
N THR A 40 -11.18 6.35 -1.53
CA THR A 40 -12.21 6.52 -0.49
C THR A 40 -11.72 5.97 0.85
N GLN A 41 -12.23 6.52 1.95
CA GLN A 41 -11.91 6.02 3.30
C GLN A 41 -12.25 4.54 3.46
N LYS A 42 -13.39 4.10 2.91
CA LYS A 42 -13.84 2.70 2.93
C LYS A 42 -12.84 1.78 2.24
N GLU A 43 -12.38 2.16 1.05
CA GLU A 43 -11.45 1.35 0.27
C GLU A 43 -10.06 1.32 0.90
N LEU A 44 -9.55 2.46 1.41
CA LEU A 44 -8.29 2.50 2.13
C LEU A 44 -8.33 1.59 3.38
N THR A 45 -9.41 1.66 4.15
CA THR A 45 -9.60 0.80 5.33
C THR A 45 -9.59 -0.69 4.95
N ARG A 46 -10.26 -1.05 3.84
CA ARG A 46 -10.30 -2.43 3.34
C ARG A 46 -8.90 -2.93 2.98
N GLN A 47 -8.13 -2.14 2.24
CA GLN A 47 -6.77 -2.47 1.81
C GLN A 47 -5.82 -2.60 3.01
N LEU A 48 -5.85 -1.65 3.94
CA LEU A 48 -4.98 -1.69 5.13
C LEU A 48 -5.24 -2.94 5.99
N ARG A 49 -6.50 -3.31 6.22
CA ARG A 49 -6.85 -4.56 6.92
C ARG A 49 -6.38 -5.81 6.17
N GLN A 50 -6.47 -5.80 4.84
CA GLN A 50 -5.98 -6.90 4.02
C GLN A 50 -4.46 -7.04 4.11
N PHE A 51 -3.72 -5.94 4.12
CA PHE A 51 -2.26 -5.94 4.27
C PHE A 51 -1.81 -6.32 5.68
N GLU A 52 -2.51 -5.84 6.71
CA GLU A 52 -2.29 -6.21 8.11
C GLU A 52 -2.46 -7.72 8.32
N SER A 53 -3.57 -8.30 7.83
CA SER A 53 -3.81 -9.75 7.96
C SER A 53 -2.78 -10.62 7.23
N ARG A 54 -2.08 -10.04 6.25
CA ARG A 54 -0.98 -10.68 5.49
C ARG A 54 0.40 -10.28 6.00
N ARG A 55 0.48 -9.56 7.13
CA ARG A 55 1.71 -9.10 7.77
C ARG A 55 2.59 -8.21 6.88
N LEU A 56 2.01 -7.50 5.92
CA LEU A 56 2.75 -6.55 5.08
C LEU A 56 2.94 -5.20 5.78
N LEU A 57 2.02 -4.85 6.66
CA LEU A 57 2.10 -3.66 7.49
C LEU A 57 1.71 -3.97 8.94
N THR A 58 2.13 -3.12 9.87
CA THR A 58 1.66 -3.09 11.25
C THR A 58 0.66 -1.96 11.43
N ARG A 59 -0.25 -2.15 12.39
CA ARG A 59 -1.21 -1.13 12.83
C ARG A 59 -1.01 -0.89 14.32
N GLN A 60 -0.69 0.33 14.70
CA GLN A 60 -0.56 0.73 16.10
C GLN A 60 -1.67 1.69 16.49
N VAL A 61 -2.32 1.43 17.62
CA VAL A 61 -3.36 2.29 18.19
C VAL A 61 -2.76 3.03 19.38
N PHE A 62 -2.93 4.34 19.42
CA PHE A 62 -2.51 5.19 20.53
C PHE A 62 -3.75 5.69 21.25
N ALA A 63 -3.89 5.32 22.52
CA ALA A 63 -4.97 5.74 23.41
C ALA A 63 -4.69 7.13 24.01
N GLU A 64 -4.41 8.09 23.14
CA GLU A 64 -4.29 9.51 23.49
C GLU A 64 -5.58 10.27 23.12
N VAL A 65 -5.68 11.54 23.50
CA VAL A 65 -6.81 12.40 23.11
C VAL A 65 -6.31 13.44 22.11
N PRO A 66 -6.79 13.45 20.85
CA PRO A 66 -7.70 12.48 20.23
C PRO A 66 -7.01 11.15 19.89
N PRO A 67 -7.74 10.00 19.86
CA PRO A 67 -7.13 8.72 19.53
C PRO A 67 -6.59 8.72 18.11
N ARG A 68 -5.37 8.19 17.93
CA ARG A 68 -4.75 8.03 16.61
C ARG A 68 -4.37 6.60 16.30
N VAL A 69 -4.31 6.31 15.01
CA VAL A 69 -3.88 5.02 14.47
C VAL A 69 -2.81 5.27 13.43
N GLU A 70 -1.72 4.53 13.54
CA GLU A 70 -0.60 4.60 12.61
C GLU A 70 -0.37 3.26 11.93
N TYR A 71 0.10 3.34 10.69
CA TYR A 71 0.42 2.20 9.85
C TYR A 71 1.86 2.32 9.42
N GLN A 72 2.61 1.22 9.52
CA GLN A 72 4.00 1.17 9.07
C GLN A 72 4.22 -0.08 8.23
N ILE A 73 5.00 0.04 7.16
CA ILE A 73 5.40 -1.12 6.38
C ILE A 73 6.29 -2.05 7.23
N THR A 74 6.11 -3.36 7.09
CA THR A 74 7.00 -4.34 7.71
C THR A 74 8.19 -4.66 6.80
N GLU A 75 9.21 -5.33 7.32
CA GLU A 75 10.30 -5.89 6.51
C GLU A 75 9.79 -6.85 5.42
N LEU A 76 8.78 -7.67 5.71
CA LEU A 76 8.11 -8.51 4.70
C LEU A 76 7.48 -7.64 3.61
N GLY A 77 6.78 -6.57 3.98
CA GLY A 77 6.23 -5.61 3.05
C GLY A 77 7.31 -4.99 2.15
N LYS A 78 8.40 -4.50 2.74
CA LYS A 78 9.54 -3.91 2.02
C LYS A 78 10.17 -4.88 1.01
N SER A 79 10.21 -6.17 1.33
CA SER A 79 10.77 -7.18 0.41
C SER A 79 10.03 -7.27 -0.94
N LEU A 80 8.81 -6.72 -1.05
CA LEU A 80 8.08 -6.63 -2.31
C LEU A 80 8.57 -5.49 -3.23
N ARG A 81 9.32 -4.52 -2.71
CA ARG A 81 9.75 -3.33 -3.46
C ARG A 81 10.44 -3.67 -4.78
N PRO A 82 11.45 -4.57 -4.85
CA PRO A 82 12.10 -4.89 -6.12
C PRO A 82 11.15 -5.51 -7.15
N THR A 83 10.13 -6.24 -6.69
CA THR A 83 9.10 -6.82 -7.58
C THR A 83 8.19 -5.74 -8.15
N LEU A 84 7.79 -4.76 -7.33
CA LEU A 84 6.98 -3.63 -7.78
C LEU A 84 7.77 -2.71 -8.72
N ASP A 85 9.05 -2.48 -8.43
CA ASP A 85 9.94 -1.70 -9.28
C ASP A 85 10.09 -2.37 -10.65
N SER A 86 10.33 -3.68 -10.70
CA SER A 86 10.39 -4.43 -11.97
C SER A 86 9.09 -4.35 -12.78
N LEU A 87 7.92 -4.40 -12.15
CA LEU A 87 6.64 -4.21 -12.83
C LEU A 87 6.49 -2.77 -13.37
N ALA A 88 6.92 -1.78 -12.60
CA ALA A 88 6.90 -0.39 -13.02
C ALA A 88 7.85 -0.15 -14.20
N ASP A 89 9.02 -0.79 -14.20
CA ASP A 89 10.02 -0.69 -15.27
C ASP A 89 9.47 -1.26 -16.57
N TRP A 90 8.89 -2.46 -16.50
CA TRP A 90 8.23 -3.09 -17.64
C TRP A 90 7.11 -2.20 -18.22
N MET A 91 6.30 -1.58 -17.37
CA MET A 91 5.27 -0.63 -17.81
C MET A 91 5.88 0.60 -18.50
N ARG A 92 6.97 1.17 -17.97
CA ARG A 92 7.64 2.32 -18.61
C ARG A 92 8.17 1.98 -19.99
N GLU A 93 8.73 0.78 -20.16
CA GLU A 93 9.27 0.31 -21.43
C GLU A 93 8.18 -0.04 -22.46
N ASN A 94 7.03 -0.56 -22.02
CA ASN A 94 6.04 -1.17 -22.92
C ASN A 94 4.70 -0.44 -22.99
N SER A 95 4.47 0.59 -22.17
CA SER A 95 3.19 1.33 -22.12
C SER A 95 2.67 1.79 -23.48
N GLY A 96 3.55 2.26 -24.37
CA GLY A 96 3.18 2.72 -25.71
C GLY A 96 2.73 1.60 -26.67
N GLN A 97 2.93 0.34 -26.30
CA GLN A 97 2.52 -0.84 -27.08
C GLN A 97 1.19 -1.43 -26.60
N LEU A 98 0.73 -1.05 -25.41
CA LEU A 98 -0.51 -1.55 -24.83
C LEU A 98 -1.71 -0.89 -25.52
N ARG A 99 -2.65 -1.71 -26.00
CA ARG A 99 -3.95 -1.25 -26.48
C ARG A 99 -4.94 -1.27 -25.32
N GLU A 100 -5.67 -0.18 -25.14
CA GLU A 100 -6.77 -0.09 -24.15
C GLU A 100 -7.96 -0.99 -24.50
#